data_AF-A0A6J4MC00-F1
#
_entry.id   AF-A0A6J4MC00-F1
#
_cell.length_a   1.000
_cell.length_b   1.000
_cell.length_c   1.000
_cell.angle_alpha   90.00
_cell.angle_beta   90.00
_cell.angle_gamma   90.00
#
_symmetry.space_group_name_H-M   'P 1'
#
loop_
_entity.id
_entity.type
_entity.pdbx_description
1 polymer ?
#
loop_
_entity_poly.entity_id
_entity_poly.type
_entity_poly.pdbx_seq_one_letter_code
_entity_poly.pdbx_strand_id
1 'polypeptide(L)'
;MSSQPPLSQVPVLPPATGAMPAAMHGRWIHELRNELNTAMMAAAAARRLLQDGMTDEALANVRRTEAACYRCASLLRDSDDPL
;
A
#
# COMPACT_ATOMS: atom_id res chain seq x y z
N MET A 1 21.73 43.92 42.80
CA MET A 1 20.45 43.24 42.50
C MET A 1 20.32 43.22 40.98
N SER A 2 20.78 42.16 40.33
CA SER A 2 20.84 42.08 38.87
C SER A 2 19.74 41.15 38.38
N SER A 3 18.72 41.72 37.73
CA SER A 3 17.59 40.99 37.16
C SER A 3 17.97 40.45 35.78
N GLN A 4 17.97 39.13 35.63
CA GLN A 4 18.16 38.44 34.36
C GLN A 4 16.80 38.38 33.63
N PRO A 5 16.69 38.72 32.34
CA PRO A 5 15.43 38.60 31.61
C PRO A 5 15.16 37.13 31.24
N PRO A 6 13.88 36.69 31.15
CA PRO A 6 13.55 35.32 30.79
C PRO A 6 13.87 35.08 29.31
N LEU A 7 14.61 34.00 29.05
CA LEU A 7 14.87 33.50 27.69
C LEU A 7 13.54 33.17 27.03
N SER A 8 13.20 33.92 25.98
CA SER A 8 12.05 33.68 25.13
C SER A 8 12.09 32.25 24.60
N GLN A 9 11.05 31.48 24.90
CA GLN A 9 10.89 30.12 24.43
C GLN A 9 10.78 30.16 22.89
N VAL A 10 11.80 29.62 22.22
CA VAL A 10 11.74 29.38 20.78
C VAL A 10 10.64 28.35 20.54
N PRO A 11 9.65 28.62 19.67
CA PRO A 11 8.65 27.61 19.33
C PRO A 11 9.37 26.45 18.64
N VAL A 12 9.35 25.28 19.28
CA VAL A 12 9.80 24.03 18.66
C VAL A 12 8.81 23.74 17.53
N LEU A 13 9.23 23.99 16.29
CA LEU A 13 8.47 23.59 15.11
C LEU A 13 8.33 22.06 15.17
N PRO A 14 7.11 21.49 15.06
CA PRO A 14 6.96 20.05 14.98
C PRO A 14 7.72 19.54 13.73
N PRO A 15 8.34 18.35 13.78
CA PRO A 15 9.01 17.81 12.61
C PRO A 15 7.98 17.64 11.49
N ALA A 16 8.13 18.43 10.43
CA ALA A 16 7.42 18.25 9.18
C ALA A 16 8.00 17.01 8.50
N THR A 17 7.38 15.85 8.68
CA THR A 17 7.66 14.68 7.83
C THR A 17 6.42 13.81 7.78
N GLY A 18 5.71 13.88 6.65
CA GLY A 18 4.54 13.04 6.31
C GLY A 18 4.92 11.58 6.10
N ALA A 19 5.52 10.95 7.11
CA ALA A 19 5.79 9.52 7.11
C ALA A 19 4.62 8.81 7.81
N MET A 20 4.06 7.78 7.16
CA MET A 20 3.02 6.96 7.79
C MET A 20 3.48 6.44 9.16
N PRO A 21 2.61 6.48 10.20
CA PRO A 21 2.89 5.81 11.46
C PRO A 21 3.30 4.35 11.22
N ALA A 22 4.31 3.85 11.94
CA ALA A 22 4.87 2.51 11.70
C ALA A 22 3.82 1.38 11.69
N ALA A 23 2.77 1.50 12.51
CA ALA A 23 1.64 0.56 12.54
C ALA A 23 0.80 0.62 11.25
N MET A 24 0.59 1.80 10.67
CA MET A 24 -0.10 1.95 9.40
C MET A 24 0.75 1.44 8.24
N HIS A 25 2.06 1.67 8.27
CA HIS A 25 2.99 1.12 7.29
C HIS A 25 2.99 -0.42 7.29
N GLY A 26 2.98 -1.05 8.48
CA GLY A 26 2.89 -2.50 8.64
C GLY A 26 1.59 -3.09 8.09
N ARG A 27 0.47 -2.39 8.26
CA ARG A 27 -0.82 -2.77 7.67
C ARG A 27 -0.80 -2.63 6.15
N TRP A 28 -0.33 -1.50 5.65
CA TRP A 28 -0.22 -1.22 4.22
C TRP A 28 0.60 -2.28 3.48
N ILE A 29 1.80 -2.61 3.98
CA ILE A 29 2.64 -3.62 3.33
C ILE A 29 2.02 -5.02 3.38
N HIS A 30 1.28 -5.33 4.44
CA HIS A 30 0.54 -6.58 4.56
C HIS A 30 -0.57 -6.69 3.51
N GLU A 31 -1.37 -5.63 3.35
CA GLU A 31 -2.44 -5.55 2.36
C GLU A 31 -1.88 -5.64 0.93
N LEU A 32 -0.80 -4.92 0.63
CA LEU A 32 -0.14 -4.99 -0.67
C LEU A 32 0.37 -6.40 -1.00
N ARG A 33 0.98 -7.09 -0.03
CA ARG A 33 1.43 -8.48 -0.20
C ARG A 33 0.27 -9.43 -0.46
N ASN A 34 -0.85 -9.25 0.24
CA ASN A 34 -2.04 -10.09 0.03
C ASN A 34 -2.60 -9.94 -1.39
N GLU A 35 -2.69 -8.70 -1.90
CA GLU A 35 -3.17 -8.44 -3.25
C GLU A 35 -2.20 -8.97 -4.32
N LEU A 36 -0.90 -8.80 -4.12
CA LEU A 36 0.12 -9.36 -5.02
C LEU A 36 0.05 -10.89 -5.07
N ASN A 37 -0.08 -11.55 -3.91
CA ASN A 37 -0.26 -13.00 -3.84
C ASN A 37 -1.52 -13.46 -4.58
N THR A 38 -2.61 -12.70 -4.44
CA THR A 38 -3.86 -12.97 -5.16
C THR A 38 -3.67 -12.88 -6.67
N ALA A 39 -3.00 -11.83 -7.16
CA ALA A 39 -2.70 -11.66 -8.57
C ALA A 39 -1.83 -12.81 -9.11
N MET A 40 -0.77 -13.20 -8.39
CA MET A 40 0.11 -14.29 -8.79
C MET A 40 -0.62 -15.64 -8.88
N MET A 41 -1.42 -15.99 -7.86
CA MET A 41 -2.16 -17.24 -7.85
C MET A 41 -3.23 -17.28 -8.95
N ALA A 42 -3.98 -16.19 -9.14
CA ALA A 42 -4.99 -16.11 -10.19
C ALA A 42 -4.35 -16.20 -11.58
N ALA A 43 -3.22 -15.52 -11.82
CA ALA A 43 -2.50 -15.62 -13.09
C ALA A 43 -1.97 -17.04 -13.36
N ALA A 44 -1.43 -17.71 -12.34
CA ALA A 44 -0.97 -19.09 -12.46
C ALA A 44 -2.14 -20.05 -12.77
N ALA A 45 -3.28 -19.88 -12.11
CA ALA A 45 -4.49 -20.66 -12.36
C ALA A 45 -5.03 -20.41 -13.78
N ALA A 46 -5.11 -19.15 -14.21
CA ALA A 46 -5.53 -18.79 -15.57
C ALA A 46 -4.64 -19.47 -16.62
N ARG A 47 -3.32 -19.43 -16.45
CA ARG A 47 -2.37 -20.08 -17.36
C ARG A 47 -2.61 -21.59 -17.43
N ARG A 48 -2.85 -22.24 -16.30
CA ARG A 48 -3.13 -23.68 -16.26
C ARG A 48 -4.45 -24.01 -16.98
N LEU A 49 -5.50 -23.25 -16.69
CA LEU A 49 -6.82 -23.46 -17.30
C LEU A 49 -6.79 -23.27 -18.81
N LEU A 50 -6.01 -22.31 -19.33
CA LEU A 50 -5.79 -22.15 -20.77
C LEU A 50 -5.10 -23.37 -21.40
N GLN A 51 -4.11 -23.96 -20.70
CA GLN A 51 -3.44 -25.18 -21.17
C GLN A 51 -4.40 -26.37 -21.23
N ASP A 52 -5.39 -26.40 -20.34
CA ASP A 52 -6.41 -27.44 -20.26
C ASP A 52 -7.65 -27.12 -21.15
N GLY A 53 -7.63 -26.04 -21.92
CA GLY A 53 -8.73 -25.63 -22.82
C GLY A 53 -9.94 -24.96 -22.12
N MET A 54 -9.86 -24.76 -20.81
CA MET A 54 -10.91 -24.19 -19.96
C MET A 54 -10.91 -22.65 -20.04
N THR A 55 -11.39 -22.13 -21.18
CA THR A 55 -11.24 -20.71 -21.54
C THR A 55 -12.06 -19.77 -20.65
N ASP A 56 -13.29 -20.14 -20.28
CA ASP A 56 -14.18 -19.28 -19.49
C ASP A 56 -13.68 -19.14 -18.04
N GLU A 57 -13.23 -20.24 -17.44
CA GLU A 57 -12.63 -20.26 -16.11
C GLU A 57 -11.28 -19.53 -16.09
N ALA A 58 -10.49 -19.67 -17.16
CA ALA A 58 -9.27 -18.90 -17.32
C ALA A 58 -9.56 -17.40 -17.36
N LEU A 59 -10.57 -16.99 -18.14
CA LEU A 59 -10.97 -15.59 -18.25
C LEU A 59 -11.47 -15.03 -16.90
N ALA A 60 -12.16 -15.84 -16.10
CA ALA A 60 -12.54 -15.45 -14.74
C ALA A 60 -11.31 -15.18 -13.86
N ASN A 61 -10.25 -15.99 -13.98
CA ASN A 61 -9.00 -15.78 -13.25
C ASN A 61 -8.18 -14.59 -13.78
N VAL A 62 -8.25 -14.30 -15.08
CA VAL A 62 -7.67 -13.07 -15.65
C VAL A 62 -8.35 -11.83 -15.05
N ARG A 63 -9.69 -11.78 -15.04
CA ARG A 63 -10.43 -10.66 -14.39
C ARG A 63 -10.07 -10.50 -12.92
N ARG A 64 -9.85 -11.61 -12.20
CA ARG A 64 -9.43 -11.59 -10.80
C ARG A 64 -8.01 -11.01 -10.64
N THR A 65 -7.11 -11.34 -11.56
CA THR A 65 -5.76 -10.79 -11.63
C THR A 65 -5.80 -9.28 -11.85
N GLU A 66 -6.58 -8.82 -12.83
CA GLU A 66 -6.76 -7.39 -13.12
C GLU A 66 -7.28 -6.62 -11.91
N ALA A 67 -8.31 -7.16 -11.24
CA ALA A 67 -8.87 -6.54 -10.04
C ALA A 67 -7.84 -6.44 -8.89
N ALA A 68 -7.01 -7.47 -8.68
CA ALA A 68 -5.95 -7.44 -7.68
C ALA A 68 -4.86 -6.40 -8.04
N CYS A 69 -4.44 -6.36 -9.31
CA CYS A 69 -3.49 -5.33 -9.78
C CYS A 69 -4.03 -3.92 -9.60
N TYR A 70 -5.33 -3.69 -9.85
CA TYR A 70 -5.96 -2.39 -9.60
C TYR A 70 -5.91 -2.00 -8.12
N ARG A 71 -6.18 -2.93 -7.20
CA ARG A 71 -6.07 -2.70 -5.75
C ARG A 71 -4.63 -2.44 -5.33
N CYS A 72 -3.65 -3.17 -5.86
CA CYS A 72 -2.23 -2.85 -5.65
C CYS A 72 -1.90 -1.41 -6.06
N ALA A 73 -2.36 -0.99 -7.24
CA ALA A 73 -2.13 0.37 -7.72
C ALA A 73 -2.81 1.42 -6.83
N SER A 74 -3.97 1.12 -6.25
CA SER A 74 -4.60 1.99 -5.24
C SER A 74 -3.76 2.09 -3.99
N LEU A 75 -3.36 0.96 -3.40
CA LEU A 75 -2.55 0.92 -2.19
C LEU A 75 -1.22 1.67 -2.36
N LEU A 76 -0.60 1.58 -3.53
CA LEU A 76 0.64 2.31 -3.85
C LEU A 76 0.42 3.83 -3.95
N ARG A 77 -0.70 4.28 -4.52
CA ARG A 77 -1.05 5.71 -4.53
C ARG A 77 -1.35 6.23 -3.13
N ASP A 78 -2.08 5.45 -2.34
CA ASP A 78 -2.48 5.83 -0.99
C ASP A 78 -1.28 5.90 -0.03
N SER A 79 -0.16 5.22 -0.34
CA SER A 79 1.09 5.36 0.43
C SER A 79 1.91 6.61 0.12
N ASP A 80 1.66 7.27 -1.02
CA ASP A 80 2.40 8.45 -1.48
C ASP A 80 1.73 9.78 -1.08
N ASP A 81 0.54 9.75 -0.46
CA ASP A 81 -0.23 10.95 -0.10
C ASP A 81 -0.06 11.30 1.40
N PRO A 82 0.68 12.37 1.75
CA PRO A 82 0.77 12.86 3.11
C PRO A 82 -0.45 13.72 3.45
N LEU A 83 -1.40 13.16 4.22
CA LEU A 83 -2.45 13.95 4.89
C LEU A 83 -1.86 14.94 5.91
#